data_AF-A0A6P1IYP7-F1
#
_entry.id   AF-A0A6P1IYP7-F1
#
_cell.length_a   1.000
_cell.length_b   1.000
_cell.length_c   1.000
_cell.angle_alpha   90.00
_cell.angle_beta   90.00
_cell.angle_gamma   90.00
#
_symmetry.space_group_name_H-M   'P 1'
#
loop_
_entity.id
_entity.type
_entity.pdbx_description
1 polymer ?
#
loop_
_entity_poly.entity_id
_entity_poly.type
_entity_poly.pdbx_seq_one_letter_code
_entity_poly.pdbx_strand_id
1 'polypeptide(L)'
;MIRSTRILLPLVLTAVAGAAMAQSAPLTRADVQAQAIAARDAGHFENMDTPRLVVPTGFAKTRAQVMAETAAAQRLGLVNNSEFPKTATPEQSEQIRLAGLRAIGQTTDLAQNPAQNVVQ
;
A
#
# COMPACT_ATOMS: atom_id res chain seq x y z
N MET A 1 1.44 23.93 -78.88
CA MET A 1 2.28 24.46 -77.77
C MET A 1 1.53 24.24 -76.47
N ILE A 2 2.01 23.35 -75.60
CA ILE A 2 1.42 23.10 -74.27
C ILE A 2 2.20 23.97 -73.28
N ARG A 3 1.54 24.97 -72.65
CA ARG A 3 2.14 25.76 -71.57
C ARG A 3 1.79 25.09 -70.24
N SER A 4 2.72 24.33 -69.67
CA SER A 4 2.59 23.74 -68.33
C SER A 4 2.80 24.81 -67.27
N THR A 5 1.70 25.24 -66.65
CA THR A 5 1.68 26.16 -65.52
C THR A 5 2.22 25.46 -64.27
N ARG A 6 3.43 25.85 -63.82
CA ARG A 6 4.01 25.38 -62.54
C ARG A 6 3.23 26.01 -61.38
N ILE A 7 2.48 25.19 -60.65
CA ILE A 7 1.78 25.60 -59.43
C ILE A 7 2.83 25.68 -58.31
N LEU A 8 3.13 26.90 -57.87
CA LEU A 8 3.97 27.21 -56.71
C LEU A 8 3.06 27.20 -55.48
N LEU A 9 3.17 26.17 -54.64
CA LEU A 9 2.44 26.08 -53.37
C LEU A 9 3.05 27.08 -52.36
N PRO A 10 2.26 27.90 -51.64
CA PRO A 10 2.79 28.70 -50.55
C PRO A 10 2.99 27.81 -49.30
N LEU A 11 4.22 27.79 -48.79
CA LEU A 11 4.54 27.20 -47.49
C LEU A 11 4.14 28.18 -46.39
N VAL A 12 3.04 27.90 -45.69
CA VAL A 12 2.62 28.69 -44.52
C VAL A 12 3.38 28.18 -43.30
N LEU A 13 4.27 29.02 -42.76
CA LEU A 13 4.98 28.77 -41.51
C LEU A 13 4.16 29.35 -40.35
N THR A 14 3.45 28.50 -39.60
CA THR A 14 2.74 28.90 -38.39
C THR A 14 3.73 29.07 -37.24
N ALA A 15 4.03 30.31 -36.88
CA ALA A 15 4.74 30.63 -35.66
C ALA A 15 3.87 30.25 -34.45
N VAL A 16 4.27 29.22 -33.71
CA VAL A 16 3.71 28.95 -32.37
C VAL A 16 4.18 30.08 -31.46
N ALA A 17 3.27 30.98 -31.09
CA ALA A 17 3.51 31.92 -30.01
C ALA A 17 3.74 31.12 -28.73
N GLY A 18 4.94 31.24 -28.16
CA GLY A 18 5.28 30.61 -26.88
C GLY A 18 4.32 31.11 -25.80
N ALA A 19 3.54 30.19 -25.23
CA ALA A 19 2.82 30.47 -24.00
C ALA A 19 3.85 30.71 -22.91
N ALA A 20 4.02 31.97 -22.51
CA ALA A 20 4.75 32.30 -21.30
C ALA A 20 4.06 31.59 -20.13
N MET A 21 4.77 30.64 -19.51
CA MET A 21 4.29 30.01 -18.29
C MET A 21 4.27 31.09 -17.22
N ALA A 22 3.09 31.51 -16.77
CA ALA A 22 2.98 32.40 -15.62
C ALA A 22 3.66 31.69 -14.43
N GLN A 23 4.84 32.17 -14.01
CA GLN A 23 5.34 31.84 -12.70
C GLN A 23 4.33 32.39 -11.70
N SER A 24 3.50 31.52 -11.12
CA SER A 24 2.64 31.86 -10.00
C SER A 24 3.52 32.53 -8.94
N ALA A 25 3.23 33.79 -8.62
CA ALA A 25 3.92 34.46 -7.54
C ALA A 25 3.80 33.59 -6.26
N PRO A 26 4.86 33.49 -5.44
CA PRO A 26 4.77 32.78 -4.17
C PRO A 26 3.60 33.34 -3.35
N LEU A 27 2.73 32.46 -2.83
CA LEU A 27 1.63 32.89 -1.99
C LEU A 27 2.15 33.65 -0.77
N THR A 28 1.42 34.69 -0.38
CA THR A 28 1.70 35.36 0.88
C THR A 28 1.27 34.47 2.05
N ARG A 29 1.77 34.75 3.26
CA ARG A 29 1.31 34.03 4.46
C ARG A 29 -0.19 34.20 4.70
N ALA A 30 -0.76 35.35 4.32
CA ALA A 30 -2.20 35.60 4.42
C ALA A 30 -2.99 34.68 3.48
N ASP A 31 -2.52 34.47 2.25
CA ASP A 31 -3.18 33.60 1.28
C ASP A 31 -3.15 32.14 1.75
N VAL A 32 -2.01 31.68 2.27
CA VAL A 32 -1.87 30.34 2.83
C VAL A 32 -2.79 30.14 4.05
N GLN A 33 -2.92 31.14 4.92
CA GLN A 33 -3.81 31.08 6.08
C GLN A 33 -5.28 31.03 5.66
N ALA A 34 -5.69 31.87 4.71
CA ALA A 34 -7.06 31.85 4.18
C ALA A 34 -7.41 30.51 3.54
N GLN A 35 -6.48 29.93 2.77
CA GLN A 35 -6.65 28.62 2.16
C GLN A 35 -6.76 27.50 3.19
N ALA A 36 -5.96 27.55 4.27
CA ALA A 36 -6.03 26.59 5.37
C ALA A 36 -7.38 26.65 6.13
N ILE A 37 -7.89 27.86 6.38
CA ILE A 37 -9.21 28.06 6.99
C ILE A 37 -10.31 27.52 6.08
N ALA A 38 -10.27 27.83 4.79
CA ALA A 38 -11.26 27.33 3.83
C ALA A 38 -11.25 25.79 3.74
N ALA A 39 -10.07 25.15 3.75
CA ALA A 39 -9.95 23.70 3.79
C ALA A 39 -10.51 23.10 5.09
N ARG A 40 -10.39 23.83 6.21
CA ARG A 40 -10.94 23.43 7.51
C ARG A 40 -12.45 23.46 7.52
N ASP A 41 -13.00 24.57 7.07
CA ASP A 41 -14.44 24.79 7.06
C ASP A 41 -15.13 23.86 6.04
N ALA A 42 -14.41 23.46 4.98
CA ALA A 42 -14.84 22.42 4.03
C ALA A 42 -14.70 20.98 4.55
N GLY A 43 -14.17 20.78 5.76
CA GLY A 43 -14.01 19.45 6.36
C GLY A 43 -12.96 18.56 5.68
N HIS A 44 -12.01 19.14 4.95
CA HIS A 44 -10.95 18.39 4.25
C HIS A 44 -9.85 17.84 5.16
N PHE A 45 -9.91 18.12 6.46
CA PHE A 45 -9.07 17.43 7.45
C PHE A 45 -9.77 16.14 7.84
N GLU A 46 -9.49 15.04 7.13
CA GLU A 46 -9.62 13.73 7.77
C GLU A 46 -8.81 13.78 9.07
N ASN A 47 -9.44 13.41 10.20
CA ASN A 47 -8.89 13.49 11.55
C ASN A 47 -7.39 13.10 11.60
N MET A 48 -6.50 14.09 11.52
CA MET A 48 -5.05 13.86 11.34
C MET A 48 -4.38 13.31 12.60
N ASP A 49 -5.12 13.27 13.72
CA ASP A 49 -4.64 12.77 15.01
C ASP A 49 -4.67 11.24 15.12
N THR A 50 -5.33 10.54 14.18
CA THR A 50 -5.35 9.08 14.15
C THR A 50 -5.08 8.57 12.74
N PRO A 51 -3.97 7.86 12.49
CA PRO A 51 -3.79 7.20 11.20
C PRO A 51 -4.94 6.21 11.02
N ARG A 52 -5.67 6.34 9.90
CA ARG A 52 -6.70 5.37 9.49
C ARG A 52 -6.01 4.01 9.28
N LEU A 53 -6.14 3.12 10.25
CA LEU A 53 -5.69 1.72 10.12
C LEU A 53 -6.64 1.01 9.16
N VAL A 54 -6.25 0.93 7.89
CA VAL A 54 -6.93 0.09 6.90
C VAL A 54 -6.56 -1.36 7.22
N VAL A 55 -7.52 -2.12 7.75
CA VAL A 55 -7.36 -3.57 7.91
C VAL A 55 -7.35 -4.19 6.51
N PRO A 56 -6.29 -4.90 6.10
CA PRO A 56 -6.24 -5.52 4.79
C PRO A 56 -7.42 -6.48 4.60
N THR A 57 -8.16 -6.33 3.51
CA THR A 57 -9.25 -7.24 3.15
C THR A 57 -8.64 -8.55 2.62
N GLY A 58 -8.57 -9.55 3.48
CA GLY A 58 -8.13 -10.91 3.18
C GLY A 58 -8.59 -11.87 4.29
N PHE A 59 -8.40 -13.17 4.13
CA PHE A 59 -8.68 -14.14 5.19
C PHE A 59 -7.83 -13.79 6.42
N ALA A 60 -8.47 -13.27 7.47
CA ALA A 60 -7.80 -12.92 8.70
C ALA A 60 -7.26 -14.20 9.36
N LYS A 61 -5.94 -14.31 9.49
CA LYS A 61 -5.31 -15.39 10.26
C LYS A 61 -5.78 -15.27 11.72
N THR A 62 -6.21 -16.39 12.29
CA THR A 62 -6.47 -16.47 13.74
C THR A 62 -5.18 -16.26 14.51
N ARG A 63 -5.29 -15.85 15.79
CA ARG A 63 -4.12 -15.71 16.67
C ARG A 63 -3.32 -17.01 16.78
N ALA A 64 -4.01 -18.15 16.84
CA ALA A 64 -3.37 -19.47 16.87
C ALA A 64 -2.53 -19.74 15.61
N GLN A 65 -3.07 -19.41 14.43
CA GLN A 65 -2.31 -19.52 13.17
C GLN A 65 -1.07 -18.63 13.19
N VAL A 66 -1.21 -17.36 13.58
CA VAL A 66 -0.08 -16.42 13.63
C VAL A 66 1.02 -16.92 14.57
N MET A 67 0.66 -17.44 15.76
CA MET A 67 1.64 -17.98 16.70
C MET A 67 2.36 -19.21 16.15
N ALA A 68 1.63 -20.13 15.51
CA ALA A 68 2.22 -21.34 14.93
C ALA A 68 3.14 -21.04 13.74
N GLU A 69 2.74 -20.11 12.87
CA GLU A 69 3.56 -19.61 11.77
C GLU A 69 4.84 -18.94 12.29
N THR A 70 4.70 -18.07 13.30
CA THR A 70 5.84 -17.39 13.94
C THR A 70 6.82 -18.39 14.56
N ALA A 71 6.33 -19.39 15.30
CA ALA A 71 7.18 -20.42 15.89
C ALA A 71 7.89 -21.28 14.82
N ALA A 72 7.25 -21.56 13.68
CA ALA A 72 7.88 -22.22 12.55
C ALA A 72 9.00 -21.36 11.95
N ALA A 73 8.76 -20.07 11.72
CA ALA A 73 9.76 -19.14 11.22
C ALA A 73 10.97 -19.02 12.17
N GLN A 74 10.74 -19.05 13.49
CA GLN A 74 11.82 -19.06 14.49
C GLN A 74 12.69 -20.31 14.38
N ARG A 75 12.10 -21.51 14.27
CA ARG A 75 12.85 -22.78 14.09
C ARG A 75 13.67 -22.80 12.81
N LEU A 76 13.18 -22.14 11.76
CA LEU A 76 13.90 -21.99 10.49
C LEU A 76 14.97 -20.89 10.54
N GLY A 77 15.14 -20.20 11.67
CA GLY A 77 16.11 -19.11 11.82
C GLY A 77 15.77 -17.87 10.99
N LEU A 78 14.51 -17.72 10.57
CA LEU A 78 14.03 -16.63 9.72
C LEU A 78 13.61 -15.37 10.50
N VAL A 79 13.45 -15.49 11.83
CA VAL A 79 13.18 -14.34 12.70
C VAL A 79 14.50 -13.70 13.12
N ASN A 80 14.67 -12.42 12.82
CA ASN A 80 15.87 -11.66 13.14
C ASN A 80 15.55 -10.19 13.44
N ASN A 81 16.43 -9.55 14.23
CA ASN A 81 16.38 -8.12 14.53
C ASN A 81 17.47 -7.32 13.79
N SER A 82 18.07 -7.88 12.73
CA SER A 82 19.10 -7.16 11.98
C SER A 82 18.48 -6.20 10.96
N GLU A 83 19.27 -5.22 10.54
CA GLU A 83 18.90 -4.21 9.54
C GLU A 83 18.45 -4.84 8.20
N PHE A 84 18.98 -6.02 7.88
CA PHE A 84 18.56 -6.81 6.72
C PHE A 84 17.60 -7.93 7.12
N PRO A 85 16.32 -7.89 6.69
CA PRO A 85 15.38 -8.97 6.95
C PRO A 85 15.78 -10.23 6.17
N LYS A 86 15.54 -11.40 6.77
CA LYS A 86 15.76 -12.68 6.08
C LYS A 86 14.56 -12.99 5.19
N THR A 87 14.82 -13.28 3.92
CA THR A 87 13.80 -13.73 2.98
C THR A 87 13.70 -15.25 3.04
N ALA A 88 12.50 -15.77 3.31
CA ALA A 88 12.22 -17.20 3.29
C ALA A 88 12.29 -17.75 1.86
N THR A 89 12.83 -18.96 1.68
CA THR A 89 12.66 -19.69 0.41
C THR A 89 11.19 -20.09 0.22
N PRO A 90 10.76 -20.47 -1.00
CA PRO A 90 9.42 -20.96 -1.24
C PRO A 90 9.04 -22.16 -0.34
N GLU A 91 9.96 -23.10 -0.15
CA GLU A 91 9.76 -24.28 0.68
C GLU A 91 9.59 -23.91 2.15
N GLN A 92 10.39 -22.97 2.65
CA GLN A 92 10.28 -22.46 4.02
C GLN A 92 8.95 -21.72 4.23
N SER A 93 8.53 -20.92 3.25
CA SER A 93 7.24 -20.22 3.27
C SER A 93 6.08 -21.21 3.33
N GLU A 94 6.18 -22.31 2.59
CA GLU A 94 5.19 -23.38 2.60
C GLU A 94 5.15 -24.11 3.96
N GLN A 95 6.31 -24.41 4.55
CA GLN A 95 6.38 -25.03 5.88
C GLN A 95 5.75 -24.13 6.96
N ILE A 96 5.98 -22.82 6.88
CA ILE A 96 5.35 -21.84 7.76
C ILE A 96 3.84 -21.87 7.57
N ARG A 97 3.35 -21.78 6.33
CA ARG A 97 1.91 -21.83 6.00
C ARG A 97 1.24 -23.10 6.55
N LEU A 98 1.86 -24.26 6.38
CA LEU A 98 1.37 -25.54 6.89
C LEU A 98 1.35 -25.60 8.43
N ALA A 99 2.27 -24.92 9.12
CA ALA A 99 2.22 -24.79 10.57
C ALA A 99 0.98 -24.01 11.04
N GLY A 100 0.64 -22.92 10.35
CA GLY A 100 -0.59 -22.17 10.58
C GLY A 100 -1.83 -23.05 10.38
N LEU A 101 -1.92 -23.75 9.25
CA LEU A 101 -3.06 -24.62 8.94
C LEU A 101 -3.28 -25.72 9.99
N ARG A 102 -2.21 -26.34 10.50
CA ARG A 102 -2.29 -27.34 11.58
C ARG A 102 -2.87 -26.77 12.88
N ALA A 103 -2.58 -25.51 13.20
CA ALA A 103 -3.09 -24.87 14.40
C ALA A 103 -4.61 -24.67 14.40
N ILE A 104 -5.24 -24.58 13.22
CA ILE A 104 -6.70 -24.53 13.08
C ILE A 104 -7.33 -25.87 13.49
N GLY A 105 -6.72 -26.99 13.10
CA GLY A 105 -7.16 -28.32 13.51
C GLY A 105 -7.06 -28.52 15.02
N GLN A 106 -5.96 -28.08 15.63
CA GLN A 106 -5.75 -28.18 17.08
C GLN A 106 -6.67 -27.27 17.91
N THR A 107 -6.99 -26.07 17.43
CA THR A 107 -7.97 -25.20 18.10
C THR A 107 -9.37 -25.79 18.05
N THR A 108 -9.70 -26.54 17.00
CA THR A 108 -10.98 -27.26 16.89
C THR A 108 -11.04 -28.43 17.88
N ASP A 109 -9.97 -29.22 18.02
CA ASP A 109 -9.89 -30.31 19.01
C ASP A 109 -9.95 -29.82 20.46
N LEU A 110 -9.27 -28.71 20.79
CA LEU A 110 -9.31 -28.11 22.13
C LEU A 110 -10.69 -27.50 22.46
N ALA A 111 -11.39 -26.96 21.46
CA ALA A 111 -12.74 -26.43 21.63
C ALA A 111 -13.80 -27.54 21.79
N GLN A 112 -13.54 -28.75 21.27
CA GLN A 112 -14.44 -29.89 21.33
C GLN A 112 -14.24 -30.78 22.57
N ASN A 113 -13.15 -30.63 23.33
CA ASN A 113 -12.88 -31.46 24.51
C ASN A 113 -12.45 -30.65 25.76
N PRO A 114 -13.31 -29.75 26.29
CA PRO A 114 -12.99 -28.94 27.46
C PRO A 114 -12.99 -29.71 28.80
N ALA A 115 -13.37 -31.00 28.81
CA ALA A 115 -13.64 -31.75 30.04
C ALA A 115 -12.46 -32.55 30.62
N GLN A 116 -11.27 -32.52 30.00
CA GLN A 116 -10.15 -33.40 30.43
C GLN A 116 -8.92 -32.70 31.03
N ASN A 117 -8.93 -31.37 31.20
CA ASN A 117 -7.76 -30.65 31.74
C ASN A 117 -8.02 -30.02 33.12
N VAL A 118 -8.64 -30.77 34.03
CA VAL A 118 -8.75 -30.42 35.46
C VAL A 118 -8.45 -31.64 36.34
N VAL A 119 -7.41 -32.39 36.03
CA VAL A 119 -6.68 -33.18 37.05
C VAL A 119 -5.32 -33.48 36.49
N GLN A 120 -4.28 -32.83 37.01
CA GLN A 120 -2.97 -33.36 37.41
C GLN A 120 -2.22 -32.27 38.17
#